data_AF-A0A645A0G8-F1
#
_entry.id   AF-A0A645A0G8-F1
#
_cell.length_a   1.000
_cell.length_b   1.000
_cell.length_c   1.000
_cell.angle_alpha   90.00
_cell.angle_beta   90.00
_cell.angle_gamma   90.00
#
_symmetry.space_group_name_H-M   'P 1'
#
loop_
_entity.id
_entity.type
_entity.pdbx_description
1 polymer ?
#
loop_
_entity_poly.entity_id
_entity_poly.type
_entity_poly.pdbx_seq_one_letter_code
_entity_poly.pdbx_strand_id
1 'polypeptide(L)'
;MIAEHGGNKGEKRGEHGWRVEDLPEVQNEKARITLSEGIAELIVTVVFSIIGLLYCAGKLPFLMVFSSGGFQFYNILSPEFLAMLVPAILVSLVLAVIEGIAKIKDRRWSAFVCVAVVAKSLVGMAISLYLLNQPNILSAEFVGFLTSTGVTNVFPIVAGKNVFVILLSVLIIIGSVTESIKAVKNTVQYRVK
;
A
#
# COMPACT_ATOMS: atom_id res chain seq x y z
N MET A 1 -12.59 26.32 59.23
CA MET A 1 -11.13 26.16 59.33
C MET A 1 -10.78 24.90 58.56
N ILE A 2 -10.53 24.94 57.26
CA ILE A 2 -9.32 25.42 56.56
C ILE A 2 -8.04 24.91 57.24
N ALA A 3 -7.40 23.92 56.61
CA ALA A 3 -5.95 23.75 56.60
C ALA A 3 -5.57 23.12 55.25
N GLU A 4 -5.17 23.99 54.33
CA GLU A 4 -4.55 23.68 53.05
C GLU A 4 -3.27 22.87 53.29
N HIS A 5 -3.05 21.79 52.53
CA HIS A 5 -1.74 21.17 52.40
C HIS A 5 -1.18 21.51 51.02
N GLY A 6 -0.67 22.75 50.90
CA GLY A 6 0.30 23.12 49.89
C GLY A 6 1.64 22.47 50.22
N GLY A 7 1.91 21.31 49.63
CA GLY A 7 3.18 20.58 49.74
C GLY A 7 3.99 20.69 48.45
N ASN A 8 4.85 21.68 48.41
CA ASN A 8 5.89 21.97 47.42
C ASN A 8 6.64 20.69 46.95
N LYS A 9 6.55 20.34 45.64
CA LYS A 9 7.35 19.25 45.05
C LYS A 9 8.81 19.70 44.92
N GLY A 10 9.59 19.49 45.96
CA GLY A 10 11.05 19.67 45.91
C GLY A 10 11.70 18.72 44.90
N GLU A 11 12.49 19.29 43.99
CA GLU A 11 13.41 18.58 43.09
C GLU A 11 14.24 17.55 43.87
N LYS A 12 14.18 16.29 43.46
CA LYS A 12 15.09 15.26 43.97
C LYS A 12 16.46 15.45 43.31
N ARG A 13 17.34 16.17 44.00
CA ARG A 13 18.76 16.33 43.66
C ARG A 13 19.51 15.03 43.98
N GLY A 14 20.12 14.39 42.98
CA GLY A 14 21.08 13.31 43.21
C GLY A 14 22.39 13.83 43.80
N GLU A 15 23.14 12.99 44.53
CA GLU A 15 24.40 13.32 45.21
C GLU A 15 25.53 13.85 44.31
N HIS A 16 25.34 13.95 43.00
CA HIS A 16 26.33 14.48 42.05
C HIS A 16 25.82 15.67 41.22
N GLY A 17 24.76 16.37 41.68
CA GLY A 17 24.31 17.60 41.01
C GLY A 17 23.67 17.42 39.63
N TRP A 18 23.59 16.18 39.13
CA TRP A 18 22.86 15.83 37.93
C TRP A 18 21.39 16.17 38.08
N ARG A 19 20.88 17.04 37.21
CA ARG A 19 19.44 17.23 37.01
C ARG A 19 18.95 16.21 36.00
N VAL A 20 17.70 15.79 36.14
CA VAL A 20 17.03 14.94 35.14
C VAL A 20 17.00 15.65 33.77
N GLU A 21 17.10 16.98 33.78
CA GLU A 21 17.22 17.89 32.64
C GLU A 21 18.58 17.84 31.93
N ASP A 22 19.63 17.34 32.60
CA ASP A 22 21.00 17.24 32.03
C ASP A 22 21.22 15.94 31.25
N LEU A 23 20.23 15.02 31.22
CA LEU A 23 20.28 13.90 30.30
C LEU A 23 20.12 14.45 28.88
N PRO A 24 21.02 14.10 27.93
CA PRO A 24 20.80 14.43 26.53
C PRO A 24 19.42 13.90 26.15
N GLU A 25 18.56 14.76 25.61
CA GLU A 25 17.22 14.37 25.16
C GLU A 25 17.36 13.11 24.32
N VAL A 26 16.85 12.00 24.85
CA VAL A 26 16.93 10.71 24.20
C VAL A 26 16.29 10.88 22.84
N GLN A 27 17.11 10.90 21.79
CA GLN A 27 16.64 10.96 20.41
C GLN A 27 15.62 9.84 20.27
N ASN A 28 14.35 10.21 20.12
CA ASN A 28 13.24 9.27 20.18
C ASN A 28 13.45 8.21 19.07
N GLU A 29 13.88 7.00 19.43
CA GLU A 29 14.02 5.89 18.47
C GLU A 29 12.68 5.62 17.74
N LYS A 30 11.55 5.92 18.40
CA LYS A 30 10.20 5.82 17.84
C LYS A 30 9.93 6.77 16.66
N ALA A 31 10.76 7.80 16.46
CA ALA A 31 10.60 8.77 15.36
C ALA A 31 11.54 8.51 14.17
N ARG A 32 12.45 7.53 14.28
CA ARG A 32 13.36 7.16 13.20
C ARG A 32 12.63 6.24 12.23
N ILE A 33 12.62 6.62 10.95
CA ILE A 33 12.12 5.72 9.90
C ILE A 33 13.06 4.51 9.87
N THR A 34 12.53 3.32 10.13
CA THR A 34 13.31 2.09 10.04
C THR A 34 13.69 1.88 8.58
N LEU A 35 14.98 1.99 8.27
CA LEU A 35 15.47 1.84 6.89
C LEU A 35 15.07 0.47 6.29
N SER A 36 14.97 -0.56 7.13
CA SER A 36 14.53 -1.89 6.70
C SER A 36 13.10 -1.91 6.18
N GLU A 37 12.19 -1.09 6.73
CA GLU A 37 10.79 -1.04 6.28
C GLU A 37 10.69 -0.40 4.89
N GLY A 38 11.35 0.73 4.67
CA GLY A 38 11.38 1.38 3.35
C GLY A 38 12.09 0.53 2.28
N ILE A 39 13.17 -0.18 2.64
CA ILE A 39 13.88 -1.08 1.73
C ILE A 39 13.04 -2.34 1.44
N ALA A 40 12.43 -2.95 2.46
CA ALA A 40 11.58 -4.13 2.28
C ALA A 40 10.39 -3.82 1.36
N GLU A 41 9.72 -2.70 1.58
CA GLU A 41 8.62 -2.24 0.73
C GLU A 41 9.06 -2.05 -0.72
N LEU A 42 10.23 -1.44 -0.94
CA LEU A 42 10.79 -1.25 -2.28
C LEU A 42 11.15 -2.58 -2.95
N ILE A 43 11.80 -3.50 -2.23
CA ILE A 43 12.14 -4.83 -2.75
C ILE A 43 10.86 -5.57 -3.15
N VAL A 44 9.86 -5.61 -2.26
CA VAL A 44 8.57 -6.24 -2.52
C VAL A 44 7.93 -5.62 -3.77
N THR A 45 7.89 -4.29 -3.86
CA THR A 45 7.28 -3.61 -5.01
C THR A 45 8.01 -3.93 -6.32
N VAL A 46 9.34 -3.94 -6.31
CA VAL A 46 10.16 -4.29 -7.49
C VAL A 46 9.90 -5.72 -7.92
N VAL A 47 9.92 -6.67 -6.99
CA VAL A 47 9.67 -8.10 -7.26
C VAL A 47 8.27 -8.31 -7.84
N PHE A 48 7.24 -7.74 -7.21
CA PHE A 48 5.87 -7.82 -7.71
C PHE A 48 5.70 -7.14 -9.08
N SER A 49 6.41 -6.05 -9.34
CA SER A 49 6.39 -5.37 -10.65
C SER A 49 7.02 -6.24 -11.73
N ILE A 50 8.17 -6.88 -11.45
CA ILE A 50 8.81 -7.81 -12.39
C ILE A 50 7.89 -8.99 -12.68
N ILE A 51 7.30 -9.60 -11.66
CA ILE A 51 6.35 -10.71 -11.81
C ILE A 51 5.15 -10.26 -12.65
N GLY A 52 4.58 -9.09 -12.35
CA GLY A 52 3.44 -8.55 -13.11
C GLY A 52 3.78 -8.29 -14.58
N LEU A 53 4.97 -7.74 -14.87
CA LEU A 53 5.43 -7.51 -16.25
C LEU A 53 5.67 -8.82 -16.99
N LEU A 54 6.28 -9.81 -16.34
CA LEU A 54 6.47 -11.14 -16.91
C LEU A 54 5.14 -11.84 -17.19
N TYR A 55 4.12 -11.61 -16.35
CA TYR A 55 2.76 -12.08 -16.59
C TYR A 55 2.14 -11.40 -17.81
N CYS A 56 2.22 -10.07 -17.90
CA CYS A 56 1.74 -9.32 -19.06
C CYS A 56 2.44 -9.73 -20.37
N ALA A 57 3.72 -10.14 -20.28
CA ALA A 57 4.49 -10.63 -21.41
C ALA A 57 4.19 -12.10 -21.80
N GLY A 58 3.26 -12.77 -21.10
CA GLY A 58 2.92 -14.18 -21.34
C GLY A 58 4.08 -15.14 -21.05
N LYS A 59 5.07 -14.71 -20.26
CA LYS A 59 6.25 -15.52 -19.90
C LYS A 59 6.03 -16.39 -18.67
N LEU A 60 4.92 -16.19 -17.96
CA LEU A 60 4.57 -16.95 -16.77
C LEU A 60 3.44 -17.94 -17.08
N PRO A 61 3.63 -19.24 -16.79
CA PRO A 61 2.68 -20.29 -17.12
C PRO A 61 1.56 -20.36 -16.07
N PHE A 62 0.79 -19.30 -15.91
CA PHE A 62 -0.29 -19.27 -14.93
C PHE A 62 -1.62 -19.62 -15.61
N LEU A 63 -2.03 -20.86 -15.35
CA LEU A 63 -3.28 -21.51 -15.70
C LEU A 63 -3.39 -22.12 -17.11
N MET A 64 -3.40 -23.45 -17.09
CA MET A 64 -3.76 -24.37 -18.15
C MET A 64 -5.27 -24.58 -18.07
N VAL A 65 -6.01 -24.26 -19.13
CA VAL A 65 -7.46 -24.51 -19.20
C VAL A 65 -7.70 -25.68 -20.15
N PHE A 66 -8.46 -26.68 -19.68
CA PHE A 66 -8.82 -27.83 -20.49
C PHE A 66 -9.85 -27.41 -21.55
N SER A 67 -9.46 -27.47 -22.82
CA SER A 67 -10.37 -27.35 -23.96
C SER A 67 -10.54 -28.73 -24.60
N SER A 68 -11.72 -28.98 -25.18
CA SER A 68 -12.19 -30.26 -25.75
C SER A 68 -11.39 -30.69 -26.99
N GLY A 69 -10.11 -31.01 -26.80
CA GLY A 69 -9.18 -31.40 -27.86
C GLY A 69 -7.68 -31.28 -27.51
N GLY A 70 -7.33 -30.70 -26.36
CA GLY A 70 -5.92 -30.64 -25.92
C GLY A 70 -5.64 -29.60 -24.84
N PHE A 71 -4.38 -29.58 -24.37
CA PHE A 71 -3.88 -28.56 -23.44
C PHE A 71 -3.61 -27.26 -24.21
N GLN A 72 -4.36 -26.20 -23.91
CA GLN A 72 -4.04 -24.85 -24.38
C GLN A 72 -3.92 -23.89 -23.19
N PHE A 73 -2.86 -23.10 -23.21
CA PHE A 73 -2.61 -22.06 -22.23
C PHE A 73 -3.39 -20.82 -22.65
N TYR A 74 -4.34 -20.41 -21.82
CA TYR A 74 -5.10 -19.19 -22.04
C TYR A 74 -4.82 -18.22 -20.90
N ASN A 75 -4.62 -16.95 -21.24
CA ASN A 75 -4.54 -15.90 -20.23
C ASN A 75 -5.92 -15.69 -19.60
N ILE A 76 -5.95 -15.56 -18.28
CA ILE A 76 -7.18 -15.27 -17.51
C ILE A 76 -7.67 -13.85 -17.81
N LEU A 77 -6.72 -12.93 -18.00
CA LEU A 77 -6.99 -11.52 -18.30
C LEU A 77 -7.02 -11.28 -19.80
N SER A 78 -7.86 -10.34 -20.22
CA SER A 78 -7.94 -9.94 -21.62
C SER A 78 -6.63 -9.27 -22.08
N PRO A 79 -6.23 -9.42 -23.35
CA PRO A 79 -5.06 -8.75 -23.90
C PRO A 79 -5.11 -7.23 -23.75
N GLU A 80 -6.29 -6.63 -23.89
CA GLU A 80 -6.51 -5.20 -23.71
C GLU A 80 -6.26 -4.77 -22.27
N PHE A 81 -6.72 -5.57 -21.30
CA PHE A 81 -6.46 -5.31 -19.88
C PHE A 81 -4.97 -5.44 -19.54
N LEU A 82 -4.28 -6.45 -20.08
CA LEU A 82 -2.84 -6.61 -19.90
C LEU A 82 -2.06 -5.42 -20.48
N ALA A 83 -2.46 -4.90 -21.64
CA ALA A 83 -1.85 -3.71 -22.23
C ALA A 83 -2.02 -2.45 -21.36
N MET A 84 -3.14 -2.32 -20.65
CA MET A 84 -3.35 -1.23 -19.67
C MET A 84 -2.63 -1.47 -18.33
N LEU A 85 -2.42 -2.73 -17.96
CA LEU A 85 -1.77 -3.09 -16.70
C LEU A 85 -0.26 -2.76 -16.71
N VAL A 86 0.41 -2.89 -17.87
CA VAL A 86 1.83 -2.55 -18.02
C VAL A 86 2.15 -1.11 -17.61
N PRO A 87 1.53 -0.05 -18.18
CA PRO A 87 1.82 1.32 -17.77
C PRO A 87 1.44 1.58 -16.31
N ALA A 88 0.38 0.95 -15.80
CA ALA A 88 0.01 1.04 -14.39
C ALA A 88 1.10 0.50 -13.45
N ILE A 89 1.70 -0.65 -13.77
CA ILE A 89 2.84 -1.23 -13.03
C ILE A 89 4.06 -0.31 -13.10
N LEU A 90 4.35 0.27 -14.26
CA LEU A 90 5.50 1.17 -14.41
C LEU A 90 5.33 2.45 -13.59
N VAL A 91 4.14 3.06 -13.60
CA VAL A 91 3.85 4.26 -12.80
C VAL A 91 3.94 3.96 -11.30
N SER A 92 3.37 2.83 -10.85
CA SER A 92 3.44 2.46 -9.43
C SER A 92 4.88 2.17 -8.98
N LEU A 93 5.69 1.53 -9.84
CA LEU A 93 7.11 1.31 -9.59
C LEU A 93 7.88 2.62 -9.45
N VAL A 94 7.68 3.58 -10.36
CA VAL A 94 8.33 4.90 -10.29
C VAL A 94 7.97 5.62 -8.99
N LEU A 95 6.70 5.63 -8.61
CA LEU A 95 6.25 6.26 -7.36
C LEU A 95 6.83 5.59 -6.12
N ALA A 96 6.91 4.26 -6.11
CA ALA A 96 7.54 3.51 -5.02
C ALA A 96 9.05 3.80 -4.90
N VAL A 97 9.75 3.97 -6.03
CA VAL A 97 11.16 4.37 -6.04
C VAL A 97 11.32 5.80 -5.49
N ILE A 98 10.49 6.75 -5.91
CA ILE A 98 10.53 8.14 -5.41
C ILE A 98 10.31 8.18 -3.89
N GLU A 99 9.31 7.45 -3.40
CA GLU A 99 9.03 7.33 -1.97
C GLU A 99 10.20 6.67 -1.22
N GLY A 100 10.77 5.60 -1.77
CA GLY A 100 11.94 4.93 -1.21
C GLY A 100 13.14 5.87 -1.09
N ILE A 101 13.42 6.65 -2.13
CA ILE A 101 14.48 7.68 -2.12
C ILE A 101 14.19 8.73 -1.05
N ALA A 102 12.95 9.21 -0.94
CA ALA A 102 12.56 10.18 0.08
C ALA A 102 12.80 9.64 1.50
N LYS A 103 12.37 8.40 1.79
CA LYS A 103 12.59 7.72 3.08
C LYS A 103 14.08 7.54 3.39
N ILE A 104 14.90 7.19 2.40
CA ILE A 104 16.35 6.97 2.56
C ILE A 104 17.11 8.28 2.77
N LYS A 105 16.74 9.35 2.06
CA LYS A 105 17.44 10.64 2.11
C LYS A 105 17.20 11.38 3.43
N ASP A 106 15.94 11.56 3.83
CA ASP A 106 15.62 12.37 5.00
C ASP A 106 15.77 11.59 6.32
N ARG A 107 15.65 10.26 6.29
CA ARG A 107 15.72 9.32 7.45
C ARG A 107 14.80 9.68 8.63
N ARG A 108 13.96 10.70 8.47
CA ARG A 108 13.02 11.29 9.43
C ARG A 108 11.75 11.65 8.67
N TRP A 109 10.63 11.73 9.38
CA TRP A 109 9.34 12.12 8.79
C TRP A 109 9.31 13.61 8.43
N SER A 110 9.83 13.94 7.25
CA SER A 110 9.75 15.29 6.67
C SER A 110 8.41 15.49 5.94
N ALA A 111 8.08 16.75 5.65
CA ALA A 111 6.92 17.07 4.82
C ALA A 111 7.04 16.44 3.41
N PHE A 112 8.26 16.33 2.88
CA PHE A 112 8.52 15.73 1.59
C PHE A 112 8.21 14.22 1.59
N VAL A 113 8.64 13.49 2.63
CA VAL A 113 8.31 12.06 2.80
C VAL A 113 6.79 11.86 2.92
N CYS A 114 6.11 12.69 3.70
CA CYS A 114 4.65 12.62 3.84
C CYS A 114 3.95 12.79 2.49
N VAL A 115 4.35 13.80 1.72
CA VAL A 115 3.75 14.08 0.40
C VAL A 115 4.01 12.93 -0.56
N ALA A 116 5.22 12.36 -0.57
CA ALA A 116 5.54 11.21 -1.44
C ALA A 116 4.69 9.97 -1.12
N VAL A 117 4.52 9.64 0.17
CA VAL A 117 3.69 8.50 0.62
C VAL A 117 2.22 8.72 0.24
N VAL A 118 1.66 9.90 0.55
CA VAL A 118 0.27 10.22 0.24
C VAL A 118 0.03 10.26 -1.26
N ALA A 119 0.94 10.87 -2.05
CA ALA A 119 0.83 10.92 -3.50
C ALA A 119 0.86 9.51 -4.11
N LYS A 120 1.79 8.64 -3.68
CA LYS A 120 1.83 7.24 -4.11
C LYS A 120 0.52 6.53 -3.78
N SER A 121 0.03 6.67 -2.55
CA SER A 121 -1.19 6.00 -2.11
C SER A 121 -2.42 6.43 -2.92
N LEU A 122 -2.59 7.74 -3.14
CA LEU A 122 -3.69 8.30 -3.92
C LEU A 122 -3.63 7.90 -5.40
N VAL A 123 -2.45 7.99 -6.02
CA VAL A 123 -2.28 7.60 -7.42
C VAL A 123 -2.47 6.09 -7.58
N GLY A 124 -1.94 5.28 -6.65
CA GLY A 124 -2.15 3.84 -6.59
C GLY A 124 -3.64 3.49 -6.50
N MET A 125 -4.36 4.13 -5.58
CA MET A 125 -5.81 4.00 -5.46
C MET A 125 -6.53 4.36 -6.76
N ALA A 126 -6.21 5.50 -7.37
CA ALA A 126 -6.85 5.95 -8.61
C ALA A 126 -6.62 4.95 -9.76
N ILE A 127 -5.38 4.46 -9.93
CA ILE A 127 -5.03 3.47 -10.94
C ILE A 127 -5.78 2.16 -10.68
N SER A 128 -5.78 1.65 -9.44
CA SER A 128 -6.46 0.39 -9.13
C SER A 128 -7.97 0.50 -9.32
N LEU A 129 -8.60 1.59 -8.89
CA LEU A 129 -10.03 1.82 -9.12
C LEU A 129 -10.35 1.97 -10.61
N TYR A 130 -9.48 2.62 -11.39
CA TYR A 130 -9.65 2.72 -12.83
C TYR A 130 -9.60 1.33 -13.50
N LEU A 131 -8.59 0.53 -13.18
CA LEU A 131 -8.44 -0.83 -13.73
C LEU A 131 -9.62 -1.73 -13.35
N LEU A 132 -10.09 -1.68 -12.10
CA LEU A 132 -11.22 -2.49 -11.65
C LEU A 132 -12.56 -2.12 -12.29
N ASN A 133 -12.67 -0.89 -12.77
CA ASN A 133 -13.88 -0.42 -13.46
C ASN A 133 -13.82 -0.61 -14.98
N GLN A 134 -12.72 -1.15 -15.52
CA GLN A 134 -12.65 -1.45 -16.94
C GLN A 134 -13.64 -2.56 -17.32
N PRO A 135 -14.38 -2.41 -18.43
CA PRO A 135 -15.12 -3.51 -19.00
C PRO A 135 -14.15 -4.59 -19.50
N ASN A 136 -14.53 -5.86 -19.40
CA ASN A 136 -13.77 -7.00 -19.95
C ASN A 136 -12.38 -7.23 -19.34
N ILE A 137 -12.28 -7.23 -18.00
CA ILE A 137 -11.05 -7.61 -17.27
C ILE A 137 -10.63 -9.05 -17.60
N LEU A 138 -11.61 -9.94 -17.65
CA LEU A 138 -11.41 -11.36 -17.95
C LEU A 138 -11.45 -11.61 -19.46
N SER A 139 -10.62 -12.55 -19.92
CA SER A 139 -10.63 -13.00 -21.31
C SER A 139 -11.94 -13.72 -21.66
N ALA A 140 -12.34 -13.67 -22.93
CA ALA A 140 -13.58 -14.28 -23.39
C ALA A 140 -13.57 -15.80 -23.18
N GLU A 141 -12.40 -16.42 -23.34
CA GLU A 141 -12.14 -17.84 -23.15
C GLU A 141 -12.35 -18.25 -21.68
N PHE A 142 -11.85 -17.42 -20.76
CA PHE A 142 -12.02 -17.67 -19.32
C PHE A 142 -13.48 -17.46 -18.87
N VAL A 143 -14.17 -16.46 -19.42
CA VAL A 143 -15.61 -16.27 -19.16
C VAL A 143 -16.43 -17.47 -19.69
N GLY A 144 -16.09 -17.99 -20.87
CA GLY A 144 -16.69 -19.21 -21.40
C GLY A 144 -16.49 -20.41 -20.48
N PHE A 145 -15.26 -20.60 -19.97
CA PHE A 145 -14.95 -21.62 -18.97
C PHE A 145 -15.75 -21.45 -17.67
N LEU A 146 -15.81 -20.24 -17.09
CA LEU A 146 -16.59 -19.98 -15.87
C LEU A 146 -18.09 -20.23 -16.05
N THR A 147 -18.62 -19.93 -17.23
CA THR A 147 -20.03 -20.19 -17.56
C THR A 147 -20.30 -21.69 -17.68
N SER A 148 -19.39 -22.44 -18.31
CA SER A 148 -19.49 -23.90 -18.44
C SER A 148 -19.41 -24.65 -17.11
N THR A 149 -18.72 -24.06 -16.12
CA THR A 149 -18.57 -24.62 -14.76
C THR A 149 -19.65 -24.16 -13.78
N GLY A 150 -20.57 -23.28 -14.19
CA GLY A 150 -21.68 -22.79 -13.37
C GLY A 150 -21.29 -21.81 -12.26
N VAL A 151 -20.03 -21.35 -12.23
CA VAL A 151 -19.48 -20.44 -11.19
C VAL A 151 -20.07 -19.03 -11.30
N THR A 152 -20.59 -18.66 -12.47
CA THR A 152 -21.18 -17.32 -12.73
C THR A 152 -22.42 -17.01 -11.88
N ASN A 153 -23.10 -18.02 -11.33
CA ASN A 153 -24.28 -17.83 -10.48
C ASN A 153 -23.96 -17.46 -9.02
N VAL A 154 -22.67 -17.49 -8.61
CA VAL A 154 -22.26 -17.27 -7.21
C VAL A 154 -22.05 -15.78 -6.89
N PHE A 155 -21.98 -14.92 -7.91
CA PHE A 155 -21.67 -13.50 -7.74
C PHE A 155 -22.87 -12.62 -8.13
N PRO A 156 -23.70 -12.19 -7.16
CA PRO A 156 -24.83 -11.33 -7.45
C PRO A 156 -24.34 -9.98 -8.02
N ILE A 157 -25.10 -9.47 -8.99
CA ILE A 157 -24.91 -8.13 -9.54
C ILE A 157 -25.70 -7.17 -8.67
N VAL A 158 -25.02 -6.22 -8.04
CA VAL A 158 -25.64 -5.16 -7.23
C VAL A 158 -25.30 -3.83 -7.88
N ALA A 159 -26.31 -2.99 -8.16
CA ALA A 159 -26.13 -1.69 -8.83
C ALA A 159 -25.40 -1.78 -10.20
N GLY A 160 -25.64 -2.83 -10.97
CA GLY A 160 -25.02 -3.04 -12.29
C GLY A 160 -23.53 -3.43 -12.23
N LYS A 161 -22.97 -3.68 -11.03
CA LYS A 161 -21.60 -4.14 -10.83
C LYS A 161 -21.56 -5.43 -10.02
N ASN A 162 -20.55 -6.26 -10.27
CA ASN A 162 -20.33 -7.47 -9.51
C ASN A 162 -19.93 -7.11 -8.06
N VAL A 163 -20.58 -7.73 -7.07
CA VAL A 163 -20.28 -7.52 -5.63
C VAL A 163 -18.78 -7.70 -5.31
N PHE A 164 -18.09 -8.59 -6.01
CA PHE A 164 -16.65 -8.77 -5.84
C PHE A 164 -15.84 -7.50 -6.18
N VAL A 165 -16.19 -6.83 -7.28
CA VAL A 165 -15.53 -5.58 -7.71
C VAL A 165 -15.79 -4.46 -6.70
N ILE A 166 -17.02 -4.39 -6.17
CA ILE A 166 -17.39 -3.42 -5.14
C ILE A 166 -16.56 -3.65 -3.87
N LEU A 167 -16.50 -4.89 -3.37
CA LEU A 167 -15.72 -5.24 -2.18
C LEU A 167 -14.24 -4.89 -2.34
N LEU A 168 -13.64 -5.24 -3.48
CA LEU A 168 -12.23 -4.98 -3.74
C LEU A 168 -11.95 -3.47 -3.85
N SER A 169 -12.87 -2.70 -4.45
CA SER A 169 -12.80 -1.24 -4.50
C SER A 169 -12.84 -0.61 -3.09
N VAL A 170 -13.75 -1.08 -2.22
CA VAL A 170 -13.85 -0.60 -0.83
C VAL A 170 -12.57 -0.90 -0.05
N LEU A 171 -11.99 -2.10 -0.20
CA LEU A 171 -10.73 -2.46 0.45
C LEU A 171 -9.57 -1.57 0.01
N ILE A 172 -9.47 -1.24 -1.28
CA ILE A 172 -8.45 -0.32 -1.79
C ILE A 172 -8.59 1.06 -1.16
N ILE A 173 -9.82 1.59 -1.11
CA ILE A 173 -10.08 2.90 -0.51
C ILE A 173 -9.67 2.92 0.97
N ILE A 174 -10.09 1.91 1.74
CA ILE A 174 -9.73 1.80 3.16
C ILE A 174 -8.21 1.69 3.34
N GLY A 175 -7.55 0.89 2.51
CA GLY A 175 -6.09 0.74 2.52
C GLY A 175 -5.38 2.07 2.29
N SER A 176 -5.76 2.80 1.25
CA SER A 176 -5.15 4.09 0.90
C SER A 176 -5.39 5.16 1.97
N VAL A 177 -6.60 5.22 2.52
CA VAL A 177 -6.94 6.15 3.61
C VAL A 177 -6.11 5.84 4.85
N THR A 178 -5.98 4.56 5.21
CA THR A 178 -5.21 4.14 6.40
C THR A 178 -3.73 4.50 6.26
N GLU A 179 -3.16 4.28 5.09
CA GLU A 179 -1.77 4.63 4.79
C GLU A 179 -1.54 6.15 4.85
N SER A 180 -2.46 6.92 4.26
CA SER A 180 -2.41 8.38 4.29
C SER A 180 -2.50 8.93 5.72
N ILE A 181 -3.41 8.41 6.55
CA ILE A 181 -3.55 8.80 7.95
C ILE A 181 -2.28 8.47 8.74
N LYS A 182 -1.70 7.29 8.53
CA LYS A 182 -0.43 6.88 9.19
C LYS A 182 0.70 7.85 8.83
N ALA A 183 0.84 8.21 7.56
CA ALA A 183 1.85 9.15 7.09
C ALA A 183 1.70 10.52 7.78
N VAL A 184 0.50 11.09 7.76
CA VAL A 184 0.21 12.39 8.39
C VAL A 184 0.46 12.35 9.89
N LYS A 185 -0.02 11.31 10.58
CA LYS A 185 0.19 11.16 12.03
C LYS A 185 1.67 11.12 12.39
N ASN A 186 2.47 10.38 11.64
CA ASN A 186 3.91 10.28 11.88
C ASN A 186 4.63 11.62 11.65
N THR A 187 4.23 12.38 10.63
CA THR A 187 4.79 13.72 10.36
C THR A 187 4.39 14.75 11.41
N VAL A 188 3.15 14.73 11.90
CA VAL A 188 2.69 15.66 12.97
C VAL A 188 3.41 15.36 14.28
N GLN A 189 3.55 14.09 14.65
CA GLN A 189 4.29 13.70 15.86
C GLN A 189 5.76 14.14 15.85
N TYR A 190 6.36 14.28 14.66
CA TYR A 190 7.73 14.77 14.50
C TYR A 190 7.84 16.31 14.56
N ARG A 191 6.80 17.07 14.16
CA ARG A 191 6.84 18.55 14.23
C ARG A 191 6.47 19.15 15.59
N VAL A 192 5.74 18.41 16.43
CA VAL A 192 5.23 18.89 17.72
C VAL A 192 6.25 18.67 18.87
N LYS A 193 7.42 18.12 18.56
CA LYS A 193 8.58 18.03 19.46
C LYS A 193 9.78 18.69 18.80
#